data_AF-T2JQT3-F1
#
_entry.id   AF-T2JQT3-F1
#
_cell.length_a   1.000
_cell.length_b   1.000
_cell.length_c   1.000
_cell.angle_alpha   90.00
_cell.angle_beta   90.00
_cell.angle_gamma   90.00
#
_symmetry.space_group_name_H-M   'P 1'
#
loop_
_entity.id
_entity.type
_entity.pdbx_description
1 polymer ?
#
loop_
_entity_poly.entity_id
_entity_poly.type
_entity_poly.pdbx_seq_one_letter_code
_entity_poly.pdbx_strand_id
1 'polypeptide(L)'
;MIYAKYQYPRLDIQDYLMTLDIISQRIKDELGKEVYPLKVIKTINKYLFKELGFKGNKDNYYDPDNSYLNQVIDKKTGIPITLSVIYLEIAKRLDFPMVGIGMPGHFLIRPEFENVGIFVDVFNQGEILFKEDCELKLKEIYQQPITLEEHFLTPVSNQQILGRMLTNLKYIYLNRQEYPKMLRIIELLLQLFPNHPLEIRDRGLLYYQLRQWEKATTDLQLYLSILPTAEDAPTIRQILQQMR
;
A
#
# COMPACT_ATOMS: atom_id res chain seq x y z
N MET A 1 1.10 9.73 -5.97
CA MET A 1 1.60 10.79 -5.06
C MET A 1 0.58 11.87 -4.70
N ILE A 2 -0.55 12.05 -5.42
CA ILE A 2 -1.50 13.14 -5.15
C ILE A 2 -1.99 13.17 -3.69
N TYR A 3 -2.32 12.02 -3.10
CA TYR A 3 -2.74 11.93 -1.69
C TYR A 3 -1.69 12.47 -0.69
N ALA A 4 -0.41 12.53 -1.07
CA ALA A 4 0.64 13.06 -0.22
C ALA A 4 0.55 14.58 -0.05
N LYS A 5 -0.12 15.31 -0.96
CA LYS A 5 -0.30 16.77 -0.86
C LYS A 5 -1.10 17.20 0.38
N TYR A 6 -1.91 16.32 0.96
CA TYR A 6 -2.59 16.60 2.22
C TYR A 6 -1.63 16.70 3.41
N GLN A 7 -0.54 15.93 3.40
CA GLN A 7 0.50 15.98 4.43
C GLN A 7 1.63 16.95 4.05
N TYR A 8 1.89 17.10 2.75
CA TYR A 8 2.96 17.91 2.18
C TYR A 8 2.39 18.91 1.16
N PRO A 9 1.76 20.03 1.60
CA PRO A 9 1.05 20.94 0.68
C PRO A 9 1.93 21.59 -0.38
N ARG A 10 3.22 21.72 -0.10
CA ARG A 10 4.22 22.29 -1.02
C ARG A 10 4.90 21.24 -1.90
N LEU A 11 4.43 19.99 -1.87
CA LEU A 11 4.99 18.91 -2.69
C LEU A 11 4.84 19.22 -4.18
N ASP A 12 5.96 19.40 -4.86
CA ASP A 12 6.01 19.34 -6.31
C ASP A 12 6.09 17.87 -6.73
N ILE A 13 5.07 17.39 -7.44
CA ILE A 13 5.03 16.00 -7.89
C ILE A 13 5.94 15.80 -9.11
N GLN A 14 6.16 16.86 -9.90
CA GLN A 14 6.92 16.77 -11.13
C GLN A 14 8.39 16.42 -10.86
N ASP A 15 8.97 16.96 -9.79
CA ASP A 15 10.34 16.67 -9.37
C ASP A 15 10.56 15.17 -9.10
N TYR A 16 9.59 14.51 -8.46
CA TYR A 16 9.69 13.08 -8.17
C TYR A 16 9.43 12.22 -9.41
N LEU A 17 8.57 12.66 -10.34
CA LEU A 17 8.40 11.98 -11.61
C LEU A 17 9.69 12.05 -12.45
N MET A 18 10.31 13.24 -12.52
CA MET A 18 11.62 13.42 -13.17
C MET A 18 12.70 12.58 -12.49
N THR A 19 12.68 12.47 -11.16
CA THR A 19 13.61 11.59 -10.43
C THR A 19 13.46 10.13 -10.87
N LEU A 20 12.23 9.63 -11.01
CA LEU A 20 11.99 8.28 -11.50
C LEU A 20 12.45 8.12 -12.96
N ASP A 21 12.24 9.13 -13.81
CA ASP A 21 12.71 9.11 -15.20
C ASP A 21 14.25 9.05 -15.27
N ILE A 22 14.96 9.82 -14.45
CA ILE A 22 16.43 9.79 -14.35
C ILE A 22 16.93 8.42 -13.90
N ILE A 23 16.30 7.85 -12.86
CA ILE A 23 16.64 6.50 -12.37
C ILE A 23 16.44 5.46 -13.47
N SER A 24 15.29 5.49 -14.14
CA SER A 24 14.99 4.56 -15.23
C SER A 24 15.92 4.72 -16.42
N GLN A 25 16.28 5.95 -16.81
CA GLN A 25 17.22 6.17 -17.91
C GLN A 25 18.60 5.58 -17.58
N ARG A 26 19.07 5.77 -16.34
CA ARG A 26 20.35 5.19 -15.91
C ARG A 26 20.35 3.65 -15.96
N ILE A 27 19.26 3.01 -15.54
CA ILE A 27 19.10 1.56 -15.63
C ILE A 27 19.05 1.11 -17.10
N LYS A 28 18.35 1.87 -17.97
CA LYS A 28 18.24 1.58 -19.40
C LYS A 28 19.59 1.60 -20.09
N ASP A 29 20.44 2.57 -19.75
CA ASP A 29 21.80 2.67 -20.28
C ASP A 29 22.66 1.46 -19.88
N GLU A 30 22.48 0.93 -18.66
CA GLU A 30 23.21 -0.25 -18.16
C GLU A 30 22.72 -1.57 -18.78
N LEU A 31 21.44 -1.70 -19.09
CA LEU A 31 20.87 -2.93 -19.66
C LEU A 31 21.49 -3.30 -21.02
N GLY A 32 21.88 -2.30 -21.82
CA GLY A 32 22.43 -2.49 -23.16
C GLY A 32 21.42 -3.14 -24.11
N LYS A 33 21.90 -3.92 -25.10
CA LYS A 33 21.07 -4.45 -26.19
C LYS A 33 20.36 -5.78 -25.87
N GLU A 34 20.97 -6.64 -25.06
CA GLU A 34 20.37 -7.90 -24.67
C GLU A 34 19.48 -7.71 -23.45
N VAL A 35 18.17 -7.90 -23.62
CA VAL A 35 17.18 -7.70 -22.57
C VAL A 35 16.40 -9.00 -22.39
N TYR A 36 16.52 -9.59 -21.20
CA TYR A 36 15.69 -10.70 -20.76
C TYR A 36 15.28 -10.47 -19.30
N PRO A 37 14.15 -11.05 -18.84
CA PRO A 37 13.54 -10.68 -17.56
C PRO A 37 14.48 -10.67 -16.35
N LEU A 38 15.27 -11.74 -16.17
CA LEU A 38 16.19 -11.84 -15.04
C LEU A 38 17.30 -10.77 -15.09
N LYS A 39 17.75 -10.37 -16.28
CA LYS A 39 18.73 -9.28 -16.42
C LYS A 39 18.10 -7.95 -16.05
N VAL A 40 16.86 -7.69 -16.49
CA VAL A 40 16.12 -6.47 -16.12
C VAL A 40 15.98 -6.38 -14.60
N ILE A 41 15.47 -7.45 -13.97
CA ILE A 41 15.30 -7.51 -12.51
C ILE A 41 16.63 -7.30 -11.78
N LYS A 42 17.69 -8.02 -12.18
CA LYS A 42 19.02 -7.87 -11.54
C LYS A 42 19.58 -6.46 -11.68
N THR A 43 19.38 -5.81 -12.82
CA THR A 43 19.89 -4.45 -13.06
C THR A 43 19.12 -3.41 -12.24
N ILE A 44 17.78 -3.51 -12.19
CA ILE A 44 16.96 -2.67 -11.31
C ILE A 44 17.38 -2.89 -9.84
N ASN A 45 17.49 -4.14 -9.38
CA ASN A 45 17.88 -4.48 -8.02
C ASN A 45 19.25 -3.89 -7.64
N LYS A 46 20.25 -4.05 -8.51
CA LYS A 46 21.59 -3.50 -8.30
C LYS A 46 21.52 -1.99 -8.13
N TYR A 47 20.88 -1.30 -9.07
CA TYR A 47 20.84 0.16 -9.06
C TYR A 47 20.04 0.70 -7.86
N LEU A 48 18.83 0.18 -7.60
CA LEU A 48 18.00 0.64 -6.50
C LEU A 48 18.61 0.34 -5.12
N PHE A 49 19.03 -0.90 -4.88
CA PHE A 49 19.38 -1.34 -3.53
C PHE A 49 20.86 -1.21 -3.21
N LYS A 50 21.75 -1.38 -4.19
CA LYS A 50 23.20 -1.30 -3.95
C LYS A 50 23.75 0.10 -4.22
N GLU A 51 23.33 0.75 -5.30
CA GLU A 51 23.87 2.06 -5.67
C GLU A 51 23.10 3.22 -5.02
N LEU A 52 21.76 3.22 -5.14
CA LEU A 52 20.96 4.28 -4.53
C LEU A 52 20.76 4.05 -3.03
N GLY A 53 20.70 2.80 -2.56
CA GLY A 53 20.58 2.45 -1.15
C GLY A 53 19.13 2.39 -0.64
N PHE A 54 18.17 2.12 -1.52
CA PHE A 54 16.80 1.84 -1.09
C PHE A 54 16.77 0.61 -0.17
N LYS A 55 15.96 0.65 0.88
CA LYS A 55 15.79 -0.48 1.79
C LYS A 55 14.44 -0.49 2.51
N GLY A 56 13.99 -1.67 2.91
CA GLY A 56 12.88 -1.82 3.83
C GLY A 56 13.18 -1.20 5.19
N ASN A 57 12.25 -0.40 5.73
CA ASN A 57 12.40 0.19 7.06
C ASN A 57 11.94 -0.81 8.13
N LYS A 58 12.85 -1.69 8.57
CA LYS A 58 12.57 -2.67 9.63
C LYS A 58 12.58 -2.05 11.03
N ASP A 59 13.40 -1.02 11.23
CA ASP A 59 13.60 -0.39 12.54
C ASP A 59 12.41 0.49 12.96
N ASN A 60 11.79 1.17 12.00
CA ASN A 60 10.63 2.02 12.24
C ASN A 60 9.55 1.80 11.17
N TYR A 61 9.04 0.56 11.10
CA TYR A 61 8.10 0.13 10.07
C TYR A 61 6.83 1.00 10.00
N TYR A 62 6.29 1.38 11.16
CA TYR A 62 5.07 2.17 11.29
C TYR A 62 5.31 3.70 11.32
N ASP A 63 6.43 4.17 10.78
CA ASP A 63 6.59 5.57 10.40
C ASP A 63 5.60 5.90 9.25
N PRO A 64 4.70 6.90 9.40
CA PRO A 64 3.79 7.31 8.32
C PRO A 64 4.54 7.70 7.05
N ASP A 65 5.77 8.21 7.16
CA ASP A 65 6.58 8.61 6.00
C ASP A 65 6.94 7.44 5.11
N ASN A 66 7.02 6.22 5.65
CA ASN A 66 7.21 5.02 4.83
C ASN A 66 6.02 4.77 3.88
N SER A 67 4.87 5.41 4.10
CA SER A 67 3.67 5.27 3.25
C SER A 67 3.47 6.44 2.28
N TYR A 68 4.36 7.43 2.24
CA TYR A 68 4.32 8.56 1.31
C TYR A 68 5.45 8.45 0.29
N LEU A 69 5.14 8.21 -0.98
CA LEU A 69 6.16 7.90 -2.00
C LEU A 69 7.23 9.00 -2.15
N ASN A 70 6.89 10.28 -1.96
CA ASN A 70 7.88 11.35 -1.96
C ASN A 70 8.91 11.17 -0.83
N GLN A 71 8.45 10.85 0.37
CA GLN A 71 9.33 10.56 1.51
C GLN A 71 10.14 9.28 1.31
N VAL A 72 9.55 8.26 0.69
CA VAL A 72 10.26 7.01 0.38
C VAL A 72 11.38 7.26 -0.64
N ILE A 73 11.16 8.12 -1.63
CA ILE A 73 12.21 8.51 -2.60
C ILE A 73 13.31 9.32 -1.91
N ASP A 74 12.97 10.30 -1.08
CA ASP A 74 13.93 11.17 -0.39
C ASP A 74 14.77 10.41 0.63
N LYS A 75 14.12 9.64 1.51
CA LYS A 75 14.77 8.89 2.60
C LYS A 75 15.32 7.55 2.14
N LYS A 76 14.88 7.06 0.99
CA LYS A 76 15.22 5.73 0.42
C LYS A 76 14.82 4.58 1.35
N THR A 77 13.82 4.81 2.20
CA THR A 77 13.29 3.83 3.14
C THR A 77 11.78 3.76 3.02
N GLY A 78 11.21 2.55 2.98
CA GLY A 78 9.75 2.38 2.89
C GLY A 78 9.27 1.02 3.37
N ILE A 79 7.98 0.78 3.19
CA ILE A 79 7.32 -0.50 3.44
C ILE A 79 7.23 -1.34 2.14
N PRO A 80 6.85 -2.63 2.20
CA PRO A 80 6.83 -3.49 1.02
C PRO A 80 6.07 -2.89 -0.17
N ILE A 81 4.87 -2.35 0.07
CA ILE A 81 4.02 -1.81 -0.99
C ILE A 81 4.58 -0.54 -1.63
N THR A 82 5.17 0.38 -0.87
CA THR A 82 5.67 1.66 -1.42
C THR A 82 6.97 1.49 -2.18
N LEU A 83 7.87 0.63 -1.69
CA LEU A 83 9.08 0.26 -2.44
C LEU A 83 8.69 -0.44 -3.74
N SER A 84 7.69 -1.33 -3.68
CA SER A 84 7.16 -2.01 -4.85
C SER A 84 6.57 -1.05 -5.87
N VAL A 85 5.83 -0.01 -5.45
CA VAL A 85 5.32 1.01 -6.38
C VAL A 85 6.45 1.74 -7.10
N ILE A 86 7.54 2.12 -6.41
CA ILE A 86 8.71 2.73 -7.06
C ILE A 86 9.31 1.78 -8.09
N TYR A 87 9.44 0.49 -7.74
CA TYR A 87 9.95 -0.52 -8.65
C TYR A 87 9.05 -0.69 -9.89
N LEU A 88 7.73 -0.82 -9.70
CA LEU A 88 6.76 -0.97 -10.80
C LEU A 88 6.81 0.24 -11.74
N GLU A 89 6.91 1.45 -11.19
CA GLU A 89 7.03 2.68 -11.98
C GLU A 89 8.34 2.76 -12.78
N ILE A 90 9.44 2.23 -12.25
CA ILE A 90 10.71 2.10 -12.98
C ILE A 90 10.60 1.05 -14.08
N ALA A 91 10.06 -0.12 -13.77
CA ALA A 91 9.90 -1.23 -14.71
C ALA A 91 9.02 -0.81 -15.90
N LYS A 92 7.94 -0.08 -15.65
CA LYS A 92 7.08 0.52 -16.68
C LYS A 92 7.84 1.44 -17.64
N ARG A 93 8.75 2.29 -17.13
CA ARG A 93 9.59 3.19 -17.95
C ARG A 93 10.66 2.46 -18.77
N LEU A 94 10.96 1.22 -18.40
CA LEU A 94 11.88 0.34 -19.11
C LEU A 94 11.18 -0.55 -20.14
N ASP A 95 9.87 -0.33 -20.37
CA ASP A 95 9.02 -1.18 -21.21
C ASP A 95 9.04 -2.66 -20.75
N PHE A 96 9.22 -2.88 -19.45
CA PHE A 96 9.22 -4.20 -18.79
C PHE A 96 8.02 -4.28 -17.84
N PRO A 97 6.82 -4.65 -18.33
CA PRO A 97 5.62 -4.61 -17.51
C PRO A 97 5.71 -5.61 -16.36
N MET A 98 5.36 -5.12 -15.17
CA MET A 98 5.28 -5.87 -13.94
C MET A 98 3.98 -5.50 -13.23
N VAL A 99 3.47 -6.44 -12.43
CA VAL A 99 2.24 -6.28 -11.66
C VAL A 99 2.50 -6.47 -10.17
N GLY A 100 1.73 -5.76 -9.35
CA GLY A 100 1.72 -5.93 -7.91
C GLY A 100 0.92 -7.16 -7.49
N ILE A 101 1.36 -7.83 -6.42
CA ILE A 101 0.75 -9.04 -5.89
C ILE A 101 0.32 -8.83 -4.44
N GLY A 102 -0.95 -9.12 -4.20
CA GLY A 102 -1.69 -8.81 -2.98
C GLY A 102 -1.45 -9.73 -1.78
N MET A 103 -0.28 -10.35 -1.62
CA MET A 103 -0.10 -11.45 -0.67
C MET A 103 -0.48 -11.05 0.79
N PRO A 104 -1.22 -11.89 1.54
CA PRO A 104 -1.57 -11.58 2.92
C PRO A 104 -0.34 -11.25 3.78
N GLY A 105 -0.39 -10.12 4.49
CA GLY A 105 0.69 -9.65 5.35
C GLY A 105 1.94 -9.13 4.64
N HIS A 106 2.05 -9.21 3.31
CA HIS A 106 3.21 -8.71 2.55
C HIS A 106 2.82 -8.10 1.20
N PHE A 107 3.79 -7.57 0.44
CA PHE A 107 3.53 -7.13 -0.93
C PHE A 107 4.68 -7.56 -1.83
N LEU A 108 4.35 -8.21 -2.93
CA LEU A 108 5.32 -8.70 -3.91
C LEU A 108 5.01 -8.06 -5.26
N ILE A 109 5.95 -8.16 -6.19
CA ILE A 109 5.70 -7.87 -7.60
C ILE A 109 6.10 -9.07 -8.43
N ARG A 110 5.58 -9.18 -9.65
CA ARG A 110 6.08 -10.15 -10.62
C ARG A 110 6.02 -9.58 -12.04
N PRO A 111 6.84 -10.09 -12.95
CA PRO A 111 6.68 -9.76 -14.35
C PRO A 111 5.31 -10.17 -14.93
N GLU A 112 4.81 -9.36 -15.86
CA GLU A 112 3.50 -9.53 -16.50
C GLU A 112 3.64 -10.29 -17.84
N PHE A 113 3.96 -11.57 -17.76
CA PHE A 113 3.87 -12.48 -18.90
C PHE A 113 3.30 -13.84 -18.47
N GLU A 114 2.90 -14.66 -19.44
CA GLU A 114 2.35 -15.99 -19.18
C GLU A 114 3.41 -16.91 -18.55
N ASN A 115 2.96 -17.84 -17.69
CA ASN A 115 3.79 -18.87 -17.04
C ASN A 115 4.98 -18.36 -16.20
N VAL A 116 4.86 -17.15 -15.65
CA VAL A 116 5.86 -16.60 -14.73
C VAL A 116 5.74 -17.24 -13.35
N GLY A 117 6.69 -18.12 -13.04
CA GLY A 117 6.83 -18.74 -11.72
C GLY A 117 7.68 -17.95 -10.72
N ILE A 118 8.06 -16.70 -11.03
CA ILE A 118 8.90 -15.87 -10.16
C ILE A 118 8.16 -14.65 -9.63
N PHE A 119 8.44 -14.32 -8.37
CA PHE A 119 8.05 -13.10 -7.69
C PHE A 119 9.30 -12.35 -7.24
N VAL A 120 9.14 -11.07 -6.93
CA VAL A 120 10.21 -10.22 -6.44
C VAL A 120 9.75 -9.55 -5.16
N ASP A 121 10.50 -9.79 -4.08
CA ASP A 121 10.32 -9.14 -2.79
C ASP A 121 11.18 -7.88 -2.71
N VAL A 122 10.56 -6.76 -3.06
CA VAL A 122 11.20 -5.45 -3.12
C VAL A 122 11.62 -4.96 -1.72
N PHE A 123 10.92 -5.39 -0.66
CA PHE A 123 11.28 -5.04 0.72
C PHE A 123 12.60 -5.69 1.14
N ASN A 124 12.85 -6.91 0.66
CA ASN A 124 14.09 -7.65 0.88
C ASN A 124 15.08 -7.49 -0.28
N GLN A 125 15.24 -6.24 -0.77
CA GLN A 125 16.23 -5.85 -1.79
C GLN A 125 16.08 -6.61 -3.12
N GLY A 126 14.83 -6.91 -3.51
CA GLY A 126 14.52 -7.53 -4.79
C GLY A 126 14.84 -9.02 -4.84
N GLU A 127 14.81 -9.69 -3.69
CA GLU A 127 14.91 -11.15 -3.59
C GLU A 127 13.92 -11.81 -4.56
N ILE A 128 14.44 -12.73 -5.38
CA ILE A 128 13.61 -13.48 -6.34
C ILE A 128 13.06 -14.68 -5.60
N LEU A 129 11.74 -14.83 -5.61
CA LEU A 129 11.01 -15.88 -4.91
C LEU A 129 10.28 -16.78 -5.91
N PHE A 130 10.14 -18.05 -5.55
CA PHE A 130 9.20 -18.99 -6.14
C PHE A 130 7.97 -19.15 -5.25
N LYS A 131 7.01 -19.94 -5.70
CA LYS A 131 5.75 -20.17 -4.97
C LYS A 131 6.02 -20.73 -3.57
N GLU A 132 6.98 -21.65 -3.46
CA GLU A 132 7.37 -22.30 -2.21
C GLU A 132 7.96 -21.29 -1.21
N ASP A 133 8.72 -20.30 -1.69
CA ASP A 133 9.26 -19.23 -0.84
C ASP A 133 8.14 -18.30 -0.32
N CYS A 134 7.11 -18.05 -1.13
CA CYS A 134 5.92 -17.32 -0.70
C CYS A 134 5.15 -18.08 0.40
N GLU A 135 5.05 -19.41 0.31
CA GLU A 135 4.45 -20.25 1.36
C GLU A 135 5.22 -20.15 2.67
N LEU A 136 6.55 -20.19 2.61
CA LEU A 136 7.41 -20.04 3.78
C LEU A 136 7.23 -18.67 4.44
N LYS A 137 7.21 -17.58 3.64
CA LYS A 137 6.95 -16.23 4.16
C LYS A 137 5.58 -16.09 4.82
N LEU A 138 4.52 -16.71 4.28
CA LEU A 138 3.21 -16.69 4.92
C LEU A 138 3.25 -17.36 6.30
N LYS A 139 3.94 -18.50 6.43
CA LYS A 139 4.12 -19.19 7.72
C LYS A 139 4.88 -18.31 8.73
N GLU A 140 5.92 -17.61 8.29
CA GLU A 140 6.69 -16.69 9.13
C GLU A 140 5.84 -15.50 9.63
N ILE A 141 5.06 -14.88 8.73
CA ILE A 141 4.24 -13.70 9.05
C ILE A 141 3.16 -14.03 10.07
N TYR A 142 2.45 -15.14 9.88
CA TYR A 142 1.28 -15.47 10.70
C TYR A 142 1.60 -16.37 11.89
N GLN A 143 2.83 -16.88 12.00
CA GLN A 143 3.27 -17.79 13.06
C GLN A 143 2.39 -19.05 13.21
N GLN A 144 1.68 -19.41 12.14
CA GLN A 144 0.81 -20.58 12.06
C GLN A 144 0.80 -21.11 10.61
N PRO A 145 0.53 -22.40 10.38
CA PRO A 145 0.45 -22.95 9.03
C PRO A 145 -0.75 -22.35 8.28
N ILE A 146 -0.47 -21.40 7.40
CA ILE A 146 -1.42 -20.91 6.41
C ILE A 146 -1.12 -21.62 5.09
N THR A 147 -2.15 -22.27 4.53
CA THR A 147 -2.09 -22.80 3.17
C THR A 147 -2.11 -21.64 2.19
N LEU A 148 -1.12 -21.58 1.30
CA LEU A 148 -1.11 -20.59 0.23
C LEU A 148 -2.21 -20.91 -0.78
N GLU A 149 -3.19 -20.03 -0.85
CA GLU A 149 -4.23 -20.10 -1.86
C GLU A 149 -3.79 -19.37 -3.13
N GLU A 150 -4.19 -19.87 -4.31
CA GLU A 150 -3.81 -19.26 -5.59
C GLU A 150 -4.23 -17.79 -5.68
N HIS A 151 -5.38 -17.47 -5.09
CA HIS A 151 -5.91 -16.11 -5.10
C HIS A 151 -5.02 -15.11 -4.34
N PHE A 152 -4.18 -15.55 -3.39
CA PHE A 152 -3.21 -14.71 -2.70
C PHE A 152 -2.08 -14.20 -3.62
N LEU A 153 -1.84 -14.89 -4.73
CA LEU A 153 -0.81 -14.55 -5.71
C LEU A 153 -1.36 -13.87 -6.97
N THR A 154 -2.64 -13.48 -6.94
CA THR A 154 -3.28 -12.78 -8.05
C THR A 154 -2.82 -11.32 -8.14
N PRO A 155 -2.69 -10.77 -9.36
CA PRO A 155 -2.40 -9.36 -9.55
C PRO A 155 -3.45 -8.46 -8.89
N VAL A 156 -2.99 -7.35 -8.31
CA VAL A 156 -3.86 -6.31 -7.75
C VAL A 156 -3.85 -5.05 -8.62
N SER A 157 -4.99 -4.36 -8.67
CA SER A 157 -5.13 -3.11 -9.41
C SER A 157 -4.45 -1.93 -8.71
N ASN A 158 -4.16 -0.86 -9.45
CA ASN A 158 -3.63 0.39 -8.88
C ASN A 158 -4.55 0.97 -7.79
N GLN A 159 -5.86 0.80 -7.93
CA GLN A 159 -6.85 1.22 -6.91
C GLN A 159 -6.69 0.41 -5.62
N GLN A 160 -6.50 -0.91 -5.71
CA GLN A 160 -6.24 -1.78 -4.56
C GLN A 160 -4.89 -1.47 -3.90
N ILE A 161 -3.85 -1.19 -4.70
CA ILE A 161 -2.53 -0.77 -4.19
C ILE A 161 -2.66 0.51 -3.36
N LEU A 162 -3.29 1.55 -3.92
CA LEU A 162 -3.50 2.81 -3.21
C LEU A 162 -4.38 2.62 -1.96
N GLY A 163 -5.41 1.78 -2.05
CA GLY A 163 -6.24 1.37 -0.92
C GLY A 163 -5.40 0.81 0.23
N ARG A 164 -4.54 -0.17 -0.04
CA ARG A 164 -3.65 -0.77 0.97
C ARG A 164 -2.68 0.24 1.59
N MET A 165 -2.13 1.16 0.79
CA MET A 165 -1.27 2.24 1.29
C MET A 165 -2.02 3.17 2.26
N LEU A 166 -3.26 3.55 1.92
CA LEU A 166 -4.11 4.36 2.78
C LEU A 166 -4.55 3.60 4.03
N THR A 167 -4.88 2.32 3.93
CA THR A 167 -5.20 1.47 5.10
C THR A 167 -4.02 1.40 6.08
N ASN A 168 -2.78 1.33 5.59
CA ASN A 168 -1.60 1.39 6.45
C ASN A 168 -1.50 2.74 7.20
N LEU A 169 -1.73 3.87 6.51
CA LEU A 169 -1.77 5.19 7.15
C LEU A 169 -2.91 5.32 8.17
N LYS A 170 -4.11 4.78 7.86
CA LYS A 170 -5.25 4.75 8.78
C LYS A 170 -4.88 4.02 10.07
N TYR A 171 -4.24 2.86 9.96
CA TYR A 171 -3.77 2.10 11.12
C TYR A 171 -2.72 2.90 11.93
N ILE A 172 -1.74 3.51 11.27
CA ILE A 172 -0.70 4.31 11.95
C ILE A 172 -1.34 5.48 12.72
N TYR A 173 -2.21 6.27 12.07
CA TYR A 173 -2.84 7.42 12.71
C TYR A 173 -3.83 7.05 13.80
N LEU A 174 -4.52 5.90 13.68
CA LEU A 174 -5.34 5.36 14.76
C LEU A 174 -4.51 5.06 16.00
N ASN A 175 -3.39 4.33 15.86
CA ASN A 175 -2.53 3.97 16.99
C ASN A 175 -1.87 5.20 17.64
N ARG A 176 -1.58 6.24 16.84
CA ARG A 176 -1.07 7.53 17.34
C ARG A 176 -2.16 8.47 17.85
N GLN A 177 -3.43 8.08 17.76
CA GLN A 177 -4.60 8.90 18.11
C GLN A 177 -4.65 10.25 17.34
N GLU A 178 -4.07 10.28 16.14
CA GLU A 178 -4.08 11.45 15.25
C GLU A 178 -5.40 11.52 14.46
N TYR A 179 -6.52 11.67 15.17
CA TYR A 179 -7.87 11.56 14.63
C TYR A 179 -8.16 12.46 13.42
N PRO A 180 -7.72 13.75 13.37
CA PRO A 180 -7.95 14.56 12.18
C PRO A 180 -7.28 13.99 10.92
N LYS A 181 -6.07 13.40 11.05
CA LYS A 181 -5.40 12.76 9.92
C LYS A 181 -6.06 11.44 9.55
N MET A 182 -6.43 10.63 10.54
CA MET A 182 -7.20 9.41 10.32
C MET A 182 -8.49 9.69 9.55
N LEU A 183 -9.23 10.75 9.91
CA LEU A 183 -10.46 11.16 9.24
C LEU A 183 -10.22 11.45 7.76
N ARG A 184 -9.16 12.20 7.43
CA ARG A 184 -8.77 12.47 6.04
C ARG A 184 -8.46 11.20 5.26
N ILE A 185 -7.75 10.26 5.88
CA ILE A 185 -7.43 8.99 5.23
C ILE A 185 -8.69 8.18 4.96
N ILE A 186 -9.65 8.13 5.89
CA ILE A 186 -10.94 7.46 5.68
C ILE A 186 -11.75 8.15 4.58
N GLU A 187 -11.75 9.48 4.52
CA GLU A 187 -12.39 10.22 3.42
C GLU A 187 -11.80 9.83 2.06
N LEU A 188 -10.47 9.70 1.94
CA LEU A 188 -9.81 9.23 0.73
C LEU A 188 -10.14 7.77 0.40
N LEU A 189 -10.19 6.90 1.41
CA LEU A 189 -10.61 5.51 1.22
C LEU A 189 -12.04 5.41 0.69
N LEU A 190 -12.97 6.23 1.18
CA LEU A 190 -14.35 6.29 0.70
C LEU A 190 -14.49 6.92 -0.68
N GLN A 191 -13.55 7.77 -1.11
CA GLN A 191 -13.46 8.20 -2.51
C GLN A 191 -13.01 7.08 -3.44
N LEU A 192 -12.11 6.20 -2.98
CA LEU A 192 -11.65 5.04 -3.76
C LEU A 192 -12.65 3.89 -3.76
N PHE A 193 -13.29 3.63 -2.62
CA PHE A 193 -14.27 2.55 -2.44
C PHE A 193 -15.57 3.12 -1.89
N PRO A 194 -16.41 3.73 -2.76
CA PRO A 194 -17.69 4.25 -2.34
C PRO A 194 -18.52 3.17 -1.66
N ASN A 195 -19.22 3.55 -0.58
CA ASN A 195 -20.09 2.67 0.19
C ASN A 195 -19.40 1.49 0.90
N HIS A 196 -18.07 1.53 1.10
CA HIS A 196 -17.39 0.49 1.89
C HIS A 196 -17.88 0.51 3.35
N PRO A 197 -18.59 -0.52 3.84
CA PRO A 197 -19.34 -0.42 5.09
C PRO A 197 -18.46 -0.15 6.31
N LEU A 198 -17.29 -0.80 6.39
CA LEU A 198 -16.37 -0.62 7.52
C LEU A 198 -15.73 0.77 7.53
N GLU A 199 -15.51 1.38 6.36
CA GLU A 199 -14.95 2.73 6.31
C GLU A 199 -16.00 3.78 6.67
N ILE A 200 -17.27 3.57 6.28
CA ILE A 200 -18.40 4.39 6.74
C ILE A 200 -18.54 4.29 8.25
N ARG A 201 -18.54 3.08 8.82
CA ARG A 201 -18.61 2.85 10.26
C ARG A 201 -17.50 3.59 10.99
N ASP A 202 -16.26 3.39 10.56
CA ASP A 202 -15.09 3.97 11.22
C ASP A 202 -15.10 5.50 11.14
N ARG A 203 -15.57 6.08 10.02
CA ARG A 203 -15.77 7.54 9.90
C ARG A 203 -16.85 8.04 10.86
N GLY A 204 -17.98 7.34 10.95
CA GLY A 204 -19.07 7.66 11.88
C GLY A 204 -18.63 7.62 13.34
N LEU A 205 -17.89 6.59 13.74
CA LEU A 205 -17.31 6.47 15.08
C LEU A 205 -16.29 7.57 15.36
N LEU A 206 -15.51 7.98 14.35
CA LEU A 206 -14.56 9.07 14.49
C LEU A 206 -15.25 10.43 14.63
N TYR A 207 -16.33 10.67 13.88
CA TYR A 207 -17.18 11.85 14.07
C TYR A 207 -17.81 11.88 15.45
N TYR A 208 -18.26 10.74 15.97
CA TYR A 208 -18.76 10.61 17.34
C TYR A 208 -17.69 11.05 18.35
N GLN A 209 -16.46 10.52 18.22
CA GLN A 209 -15.34 10.89 19.09
C GLN A 209 -14.99 12.38 19.02
N LEU A 210 -15.15 12.99 17.83
CA LEU A 210 -14.93 14.42 17.59
C LEU A 210 -16.16 15.28 17.90
N ARG A 211 -17.22 14.71 18.50
CA ARG A 211 -18.49 15.39 18.85
C ARG A 211 -19.22 16.04 17.67
N GLN A 212 -19.01 15.52 16.46
CA GLN A 212 -19.74 15.92 15.25
C GLN A 212 -20.98 15.04 15.08
N TRP A 213 -21.96 15.21 15.98
CA TRP A 213 -23.09 14.30 16.16
C TRP A 213 -23.95 14.10 14.91
N GLU A 214 -24.19 15.15 14.14
CA GLU A 214 -24.99 15.07 12.91
C GLU A 214 -24.31 14.14 11.88
N LYS A 215 -23.02 14.37 11.60
CA LYS A 215 -22.25 13.54 10.67
C LYS A 215 -22.09 12.10 11.17
N ALA A 216 -21.84 11.94 12.47
CA ALA A 216 -21.75 10.64 13.11
C ALA A 216 -23.06 9.85 12.93
N THR A 217 -24.19 10.50 13.18
CA THR A 217 -25.52 9.90 13.00
C THR A 217 -25.76 9.48 11.56
N THR A 218 -25.45 10.34 10.59
CA THR A 218 -25.60 10.03 9.16
C THR A 218 -24.80 8.78 8.77
N ASP A 219 -23.50 8.73 9.11
CA ASP A 219 -22.65 7.61 8.72
C ASP A 219 -23.03 6.31 9.45
N LEU A 220 -23.30 6.37 10.75
CA LEU A 220 -23.65 5.17 11.53
C LEU A 220 -25.03 4.60 11.14
N GLN A 221 -25.99 5.45 10.75
CA GLN A 221 -27.26 4.99 10.18
C GLN A 221 -27.06 4.34 8.81
N LEU A 222 -26.25 4.95 7.94
CA LEU A 222 -25.91 4.38 6.64
C LEU A 222 -25.23 3.01 6.81
N TYR A 223 -24.26 2.90 7.71
CA TYR A 223 -23.62 1.63 8.05
C TYR A 223 -24.64 0.54 8.42
N LEU A 224 -25.56 0.84 9.35
CA LEU A 224 -26.60 -0.10 9.77
C LEU A 224 -27.61 -0.42 8.68
N SER A 225 -27.82 0.46 7.69
CA SER A 225 -28.66 0.16 6.53
C SER A 225 -27.99 -0.83 5.56
N ILE A 226 -26.66 -0.79 5.46
CA ILE A 226 -25.90 -1.69 4.59
C ILE A 226 -25.67 -3.04 5.26
N LEU A 227 -25.31 -3.05 6.56
CA LEU A 227 -25.05 -4.25 7.36
C LEU A 227 -25.90 -4.27 8.64
N PRO A 228 -27.21 -4.56 8.55
CA PRO A 228 -28.13 -4.49 9.70
C PRO A 228 -27.89 -5.55 10.78
N THR A 229 -27.21 -6.64 10.41
CA THR A 229 -26.93 -7.82 11.25
C THR A 229 -25.44 -7.98 11.55
N ALA A 230 -24.63 -6.92 11.37
CA ALA A 230 -23.24 -6.95 11.80
C ALA A 230 -23.14 -7.21 13.32
N GLU A 231 -22.06 -7.88 13.74
CA GLU A 231 -21.83 -8.26 15.14
C GLU A 231 -21.84 -7.05 16.09
N ASP A 232 -21.29 -5.92 15.63
CA ASP A 232 -21.22 -4.65 16.36
C ASP A 232 -22.48 -3.78 16.20
N ALA A 233 -23.47 -4.19 15.42
CA ALA A 233 -24.70 -3.42 15.18
C ALA A 233 -25.46 -3.02 16.47
N PRO A 234 -25.59 -3.88 17.52
CA PRO A 234 -26.18 -3.48 18.78
C PRO A 234 -25.44 -2.31 19.45
N THR A 235 -24.10 -2.34 19.43
CA THR A 235 -23.25 -1.28 19.98
C THR A 235 -23.41 0.02 19.21
N ILE A 236 -23.44 -0.04 17.87
CA ILE A 236 -23.69 1.16 17.04
C ILE A 236 -25.07 1.78 17.31
N ARG A 237 -26.11 0.95 17.52
CA ARG A 237 -27.45 1.44 17.89
C ARG A 237 -27.45 2.15 19.25
N GLN A 238 -26.70 1.65 20.23
CA GLN A 238 -26.55 2.30 21.53
C GLN A 238 -25.86 3.67 21.41
N ILE A 239 -24.79 3.76 20.60
CA ILE A 239 -24.10 5.04 20.33
C ILE A 239 -25.07 6.04 19.68
N LEU A 240 -25.87 5.61 18.70
CA LEU A 240 -26.90 6.44 18.07
C LEU A 240 -27.95 6.96 19.05
N GLN A 241 -28.30 6.20 20.09
CA GLN A 241 -29.25 6.66 21.12
C GLN A 241 -28.67 7.74 22.04
N GLN A 242 -27.35 7.71 22.27
CA GLN A 242 -26.65 8.71 23.12
C GLN A 242 -26.51 10.07 22.44
N MET A 243 -26.65 10.14 21.12
CA MET A 243 -26.57 11.39 20.34
C MET A 243 -27.94 12.05 20.09
N ARG A 244 -29.02 11.48 20.62
CA ARG A 244 -30.39 12.01 20.48
C ARG A 244 -30.71 13.07 21.53
#